data_AF-A0A8T2TD09-F1
#
_entry.id   AF-A0A8T2TD09-F1
#
_cell.length_a   1.000
_cell.length_b   1.000
_cell.length_c   1.000
_cell.angle_alpha   90.00
_cell.angle_beta   90.00
_cell.angle_gamma   90.00
#
_symmetry.space_group_name_H-M   'P 1'
#
loop_
_entity.id
_entity.type
_entity.pdbx_description
1 polymer ?
#
loop_
_entity_poly.entity_id
_entity_poly.type
_entity_poly.pdbx_seq_one_letter_code
_entity_poly.pdbx_strand_id
1 'polypeptide(L)' 'MGGGHDSHGHHGNDEHDYGAYLHAKHMYDLPGMKNRTLKMGLSVFGVVAFGTAVPIIAVIFQQKKAMIS' A
#
# COMPACT_ATOMS: atom_id res chain seq x y z
N MET A 1 29.99 -39.78 -13.17
CA MET A 1 30.83 -40.02 -11.96
C MET A 1 31.05 -38.68 -11.28
N GLY A 2 30.73 -38.57 -9.98
CA GLY A 2 31.02 -37.43 -9.09
C GLY A 2 30.07 -36.23 -9.26
N GLY A 3 29.53 -35.59 -8.24
CA GLY A 3 29.80 -35.57 -6.80
C GLY A 3 29.39 -34.18 -6.30
N GLY A 4 28.68 -34.09 -5.17
CA GLY A 4 28.16 -32.84 -4.62
C GLY A 4 29.26 -31.86 -4.19
N HIS A 5 28.89 -30.58 -4.09
CA HIS A 5 29.66 -29.58 -3.34
C HIS A 5 28.73 -28.49 -2.83
N ASP A 6 28.33 -28.67 -1.58
CA ASP A 6 27.98 -27.62 -0.64
C ASP A 6 29.28 -26.87 -0.31
N SER A 7 29.32 -25.54 -0.40
CA SER A 7 30.14 -24.64 0.44
C SER A 7 30.20 -23.21 -0.09
N HIS A 8 29.69 -22.29 0.73
CA HIS A 8 30.27 -20.99 1.07
C HIS A 8 30.73 -20.04 -0.05
N GLY A 9 29.84 -19.11 -0.40
CA GLY A 9 30.20 -17.77 -0.89
C GLY A 9 29.72 -16.72 0.12
N HIS A 10 30.55 -16.37 1.09
CA HIS A 10 30.36 -15.20 1.94
C HIS A 10 31.26 -14.09 1.40
N HIS A 11 30.71 -13.11 0.66
CA HIS A 11 31.34 -11.82 0.40
C HIS A 11 30.31 -10.87 -0.22
N GLY A 12 30.10 -9.69 0.38
CA GLY A 12 29.48 -8.53 -0.28
C GLY A 12 28.30 -7.92 0.47
N ASN A 13 28.59 -7.03 1.41
CA ASN A 13 27.71 -5.91 1.67
C ASN A 13 27.63 -5.05 0.38
N ASP A 14 26.51 -4.33 0.17
CA ASP A 14 26.38 -3.19 -0.75
C ASP A 14 25.84 -3.40 -2.19
N GLU A 15 24.80 -4.22 -2.41
CA GLU A 15 24.02 -4.13 -3.66
C GLU A 15 22.52 -4.40 -3.44
N HIS A 16 21.82 -3.29 -3.26
CA HIS A 16 20.38 -3.10 -3.23
C HIS A 16 19.52 -4.20 -3.88
N ASP A 17 18.52 -4.66 -3.13
CA ASP A 17 17.42 -5.55 -3.52
C ASP A 17 16.44 -4.88 -4.53
N TYR A 18 16.99 -4.22 -5.55
CA TYR A 18 16.26 -3.67 -6.69
C TYR A 18 15.68 -4.80 -7.56
N GLY A 19 16.23 -6.02 -7.50
CA GLY A 19 15.81 -7.15 -8.33
C GLY A 19 14.47 -7.77 -7.96
N ALA A 20 14.14 -7.87 -6.66
CA ALA A 20 12.93 -8.56 -6.20
C ALA A 20 11.62 -7.87 -6.63
N TYR A 21 11.66 -6.54 -6.83
CA TYR A 21 10.49 -5.74 -7.21
C TYR A 21 10.45 -5.33 -8.69
N LEU A 22 11.61 -5.24 -9.38
CA LEU A 22 11.67 -4.79 -10.78
C LEU A 22 11.31 -5.87 -11.82
N HIS A 23 11.47 -7.16 -11.49
CA HIS A 23 11.20 -8.27 -12.42
C HIS A 23 10.01 -9.16 -12.03
N ALA A 24 9.15 -8.72 -11.11
CA ALA A 24 7.94 -9.45 -10.77
C ALA A 24 6.94 -9.44 -11.95
N LYS A 25 6.42 -10.62 -12.32
CA LYS A 25 5.39 -10.77 -13.39
C LYS A 25 4.09 -10.01 -13.08
N HIS A 26 3.85 -9.72 -11.81
CA HIS A 26 2.72 -8.94 -11.32
C HIS A 26 3.25 -7.72 -10.57
N MET A 27 2.84 -6.52 -11.01
CA MET A 27 3.23 -5.22 -10.42
C MET A 27 2.80 -5.05 -8.95
N TYR A 28 1.76 -5.75 -8.52
CA TYR A 28 1.28 -5.71 -7.15
C TYR A 28 1.24 -7.12 -6.57
N ASP A 29 2.04 -7.35 -5.53
CA ASP A 29 1.94 -8.57 -4.72
C ASP A 29 0.78 -8.45 -3.72
N LEU A 30 -0.44 -8.56 -4.25
CA LEU A 30 -1.65 -8.62 -3.44
C LEU A 30 -1.71 -9.93 -2.63
N PRO A 31 -1.39 -11.13 -3.14
CA PRO A 31 -1.44 -12.39 -2.37
C PRO A 31 -0.48 -12.49 -1.19
N GLY A 32 0.73 -11.92 -1.27
CA GLY A 32 1.69 -11.90 -0.18
C GLY A 32 1.40 -10.89 0.93
N MET A 33 0.39 -10.03 0.76
CA MET A 33 0.09 -8.96 1.71
C MET A 33 -0.58 -9.48 2.98
N LYS A 34 0.14 -9.42 4.11
CA LYS A 34 -0.42 -9.74 5.44
C LYS A 34 -1.63 -8.85 5.77
N ASN A 35 -2.71 -9.48 6.25
CA ASN A 35 -3.99 -8.83 6.58
C ASN A 35 -4.62 -8.06 5.41
N ARG A 36 -4.53 -8.60 4.19
CA ARG A 36 -5.02 -7.95 2.97
C ARG A 36 -6.47 -7.48 3.05
N THR A 37 -7.39 -8.32 3.51
CA THR A 37 -8.81 -7.97 3.59
C THR A 37 -9.05 -6.78 4.52
N LEU A 38 -8.32 -6.72 5.64
CA LEU A 38 -8.42 -5.61 6.58
C LEU A 38 -7.87 -4.31 5.98
N LYS A 39 -6.71 -4.37 5.31
CA LYS A 39 -6.10 -3.20 4.68
C LYS A 39 -6.94 -2.66 3.51
N MET A 40 -7.41 -3.55 2.63
CA MET A 40 -8.28 -3.17 1.52
C MET A 40 -9.61 -2.61 2.03
N GLY A 41 -10.24 -3.28 3.01
CA GLY A 41 -11.47 -2.79 3.63
C GLY A 41 -11.32 -1.42 4.30
N LEU A 42 -10.25 -1.23 5.09
CA LEU A 42 -9.96 0.07 5.73
C LEU A 42 -9.70 1.16 4.69
N SER A 43 -8.98 0.86 3.62
CA SER A 43 -8.72 1.83 2.55
C SER A 43 -10.00 2.25 1.83
N VAL A 44 -10.87 1.31 1.46
CA VAL A 44 -12.15 1.61 0.82
C VAL A 44 -13.05 2.39 1.77
N PHE A 45 -13.14 1.98 3.03
CA PHE A 45 -13.90 2.69 4.04
C PHE A 45 -13.41 4.13 4.22
N GLY A 46 -12.09 4.33 4.31
CA GLY A 46 -11.48 5.66 4.41
C GLY A 46 -11.84 6.54 3.22
N VAL A 47 -11.70 6.03 1.99
CA VAL A 47 -12.02 6.79 0.76
C VAL A 47 -13.49 7.21 0.73
N VAL A 48 -14.41 6.30 1.05
CA VAL A 48 -15.85 6.61 1.10
C VAL A 48 -16.17 7.61 2.21
N ALA A 49 -15.57 7.44 3.39
CA ALA A 49 -15.78 8.34 4.52
C ALA A 49 -15.30 9.77 4.19
N PHE A 50 -14.10 9.94 3.63
CA PHE A 50 -13.62 11.26 3.22
C PHE A 50 -14.43 11.85 2.07
N GLY A 51 -14.80 11.03 1.07
CA GLY A 51 -15.61 11.47 -0.07
C GLY A 51 -16.99 12.01 0.33
N THR A 52 -17.57 11.49 1.41
CA THR A 52 -18.88 11.93 1.92
C THR A 52 -18.78 13.00 3.01
N ALA A 53 -17.77 12.96 3.88
CA ALA A 53 -17.60 13.91 4.96
C ALA A 53 -17.29 15.33 4.45
N VAL A 54 -16.39 15.47 3.47
CA VAL A 54 -15.98 16.78 2.93
C VAL A 54 -17.18 17.61 2.42
N PRO A 55 -18.07 17.10 1.55
CA PRO A 55 -19.21 17.88 1.07
C PRO A 55 -20.21 18.22 2.18
N ILE A 56 -20.42 17.35 3.17
CA ILE A 56 -21.30 17.63 4.32
C ILE A 56 -20.77 18.82 5.13
N ILE A 57 -19.48 18.80 5.46
CA ILE A 57 -18.84 19.91 6.19
C ILE A 57 -18.88 21.19 5.36
N ALA A 58 -18.67 21.11 4.04
CA ALA A 58 -18.76 22.26 3.15
C ALA A 58 -20.16 22.88 3.15
N VAL A 59 -21.23 22.07 3.14
CA VAL A 59 -22.62 22.57 3.24
C VAL A 59 -22.88 23.21 4.59
N ILE A 60 -22.47 22.58 5.70
CA ILE A 60 -22.63 23.14 7.06
C ILE A 60 -21.92 24.50 7.16
N PHE A 61 -20.71 24.61 6.61
CA PHE A 61 -19.96 25.86 6.61
C PHE A 61 -20.64 26.95 5.77
N GLN A 62 -21.20 26.59 4.61
CA GLN A 62 -21.94 27.52 3.76
C GLN A 62 -23.23 28.00 4.43
N GLN A 63 -24.00 27.11 5.04
CA GLN A 63 -25.22 27.47 5.77
C GLN A 63 -24.91 28.39 6.96
N LYS A 64 -23.83 28.12 7.71
CA LYS A 64 -23.40 29.00 8.81
C LYS A 64 -23.04 30.41 8.34
N LYS A 65 -22.40 30.54 7.17
CA LYS A 65 -22.11 31.86 6.57
C LYS A 65 -23.37 32.55 6.06
N ALA A 66 -24.25 31.82 5.37
CA ALA A 66 -25.46 32.35 4.77
C ALA A 66 -26.51 32.80 5.81
N MET A 67 -26.57 32.14 6.96
CA MET A 67 -27.54 32.44 8.03
C MET A 67 -27.15 33.65 8.89
N ILE A 68 -25.94 34.20 8.71
CA ILE A 68 -25.42 35.40 9.42
C ILE A 68 -25.53 36.66 8.53
N SER A 69 -25.88 36.52 7.24
CA SER A 69 -26.19 37.62 6.32
C SER A 69 -27.67 37.94 6.29
#